data_AF-A0A2H5V579-F1
#
_entry.id   AF-A0A2H5V579-F1
#
_cell.length_a   1.000
_cell.length_b   1.000
_cell.length_c   1.000
_cell.angle_alpha   90.00
_cell.angle_beta   90.00
_cell.angle_gamma   90.00
#
_symmetry.space_group_name_H-M   'P 1'
#
loop_
_entity.id
_entity.type
_entity.pdbx_description
1 polymer ?
#
loop_
_entity_poly.entity_id
_entity_poly.type
_entity_poly.pdbx_seq_one_letter_code
_entity_poly.pdbx_strand_id
1 'polypeptide(L)'
;MISYGAGALVTVLATAGALLLLVGAGVIPIQPLTAAGIILSALGIYTVTYGAASREPLYYFLWGGIALVIGTGISTPSTVNPLIAAGIALIFIAGIGAYAIAKKSRRAT
;
A
#
# COMPACT_ATOMS: atom_id res chain seq x y z
N MET A 1 18.74 2.94 -10.92
CA MET A 1 17.42 2.89 -10.23
C MET A 1 17.65 2.28 -8.86
N ILE A 2 17.17 2.92 -7.80
CA ILE A 2 17.19 2.32 -6.44
C ILE A 2 16.37 1.03 -6.50
N SER A 3 16.85 -0.05 -5.88
CA SER A 3 16.07 -1.29 -5.84
C SER A 3 14.75 -1.05 -5.12
N TYR A 4 13.65 -1.66 -5.58
CA TYR A 4 12.33 -1.49 -4.99
C TYR A 4 12.36 -1.59 -3.46
N GLY A 5 13.04 -2.62 -2.93
CA GLY A 5 13.14 -2.86 -1.49
C GLY A 5 13.85 -1.74 -0.72
N ALA A 6 14.92 -1.17 -1.28
CA ALA A 6 15.61 -0.05 -0.64
C ALA A 6 14.72 1.20 -0.61
N GLY A 7 14.03 1.52 -1.71
CA GLY A 7 13.11 2.66 -1.72
C GLY A 7 11.86 2.45 -0.84
N ALA A 8 11.37 1.22 -0.73
CA ALA A 8 10.26 0.87 0.17
C ALA A 8 10.67 1.07 1.64
N LEU A 9 11.86 0.60 2.01
CA LEU A 9 12.41 0.78 3.36
C LEU A 9 12.60 2.26 3.70
N VAL A 10 13.20 3.03 2.78
CA VAL A 10 13.36 4.49 2.95
C VAL A 10 12.00 5.17 3.13
N THR A 11 11.00 4.79 2.34
CA THR A 11 9.64 5.35 2.44
C THR A 11 9.04 5.08 3.82
N VAL A 12 9.13 3.84 4.31
CA VAL A 12 8.61 3.45 5.63
C VAL A 12 9.34 4.21 6.74
N LEU A 13 10.67 4.24 6.72
CA LEU A 13 11.47 4.90 7.77
C LEU A 13 11.29 6.41 7.76
N ALA A 14 11.25 7.05 6.60
CA ALA A 14 11.03 8.49 6.48
C ALA A 14 9.63 8.88 6.98
N THR A 15 8.60 8.10 6.62
CA THR A 15 7.22 8.35 7.06
C THR A 15 7.08 8.14 8.56
N ALA A 16 7.62 7.03 9.09
CA ALA A 16 7.61 6.75 10.52
C ALA A 16 8.38 7.81 11.32
N GLY A 17 9.55 8.22 10.85
CA GLY A 17 10.35 9.28 11.46
C GLY A 17 9.61 10.62 11.49
N ALA A 18 8.97 11.02 10.38
CA ALA A 18 8.15 12.22 10.33
C ALA A 18 6.97 12.17 11.33
N LEU A 19 6.28 11.03 11.43
CA LEU A 19 5.20 10.84 12.41
C LEU A 19 5.70 10.95 13.85
N LEU A 20 6.85 10.33 14.17
CA LEU A 20 7.44 10.42 15.50
C LEU A 20 7.81 11.86 15.88
N LEU A 21 8.35 12.64 14.94
CA LEU A 21 8.64 14.06 15.16
C LEU A 21 7.36 14.86 15.42
N LEU A 22 6.31 14.65 14.63
CA LEU A 22 5.03 15.38 14.77
C LEU A 22 4.31 15.04 16.08
N VAL A 23 4.32 13.77 16.48
CA VAL A 23 3.74 13.31 17.74
C VAL A 23 4.57 13.80 18.92
N GLY A 24 5.90 13.66 18.84
CA GLY A 24 6.82 14.09 19.90
C GLY A 24 6.83 15.61 20.12
N ALA A 25 6.59 16.39 19.07
CA ALA A 25 6.43 17.84 19.14
C ALA A 25 5.01 18.29 19.58
N GLY A 26 4.09 17.35 19.83
CA GLY A 26 2.71 17.65 20.22
C GLY A 26 1.87 18.32 19.12
N VAL A 27 2.32 18.27 17.86
CA VAL A 27 1.62 18.89 16.71
C VAL A 27 0.36 18.12 16.37
N ILE A 28 0.40 16.79 16.48
CA ILE A 28 -0.73 15.92 16.09
C ILE A 28 -0.89 14.79 17.12
N PRO A 29 -2.08 14.62 17.71
CA PRO A 29 -2.40 13.41 18.47
C PRO A 29 -2.68 12.27 17.49
N ILE A 30 -1.76 11.32 17.37
CA ILE A 30 -1.92 10.17 16.47
C ILE A 30 -1.98 8.87 17.28
N GLN A 31 -3.03 8.07 17.02
CA GLN A 31 -3.15 6.73 17.56
C GLN A 31 -2.24 5.76 16.78
N PRO A 32 -1.66 4.72 17.42
CA PRO A 32 -0.75 3.78 16.75
C PRO A 32 -1.33 3.13 15.48
N LEU A 33 -2.62 2.78 15.51
CA LEU A 33 -3.28 2.17 14.36
C LEU A 33 -3.41 3.14 13.17
N THR A 34 -3.75 4.40 13.44
CA THR A 34 -3.77 5.47 12.43
C THR A 34 -2.38 5.72 11.85
N ALA A 35 -1.33 5.71 12.68
CA ALA A 35 0.05 5.83 12.22
C ALA A 35 0.43 4.67 11.27
N ALA A 36 0.06 3.44 11.62
CA ALA A 36 0.26 2.28 10.75
C ALA A 36 -0.47 2.44 9.40
N GLY A 37 -1.70 2.97 9.42
CA GLY A 37 -2.46 3.30 8.22
C GLY A 37 -1.74 4.31 7.33
N ILE A 38 -1.23 5.40 7.91
CA ILE A 38 -0.48 6.45 7.18
C ILE A 38 0.81 5.88 6.55
N ILE A 39 1.58 5.09 7.30
CA ILE A 39 2.79 4.44 6.80
C ILE A 39 2.45 3.51 5.63
N LEU A 40 1.38 2.71 5.78
CA LEU A 40 0.93 1.79 4.74
C LEU A 40 0.44 2.53 3.49
N SER A 41 -0.27 3.65 3.65
CA SER A 41 -0.66 4.52 2.55
C SER A 41 0.55 5.10 1.82
N ALA A 42 1.54 5.64 2.55
CA ALA A 42 2.77 6.17 1.95
C ALA A 42 3.54 5.09 1.17
N LEU A 43 3.65 3.88 1.73
CA LEU A 43 4.23 2.73 1.05
C LEU A 43 3.42 2.35 -0.20
N GLY A 44 2.09 2.41 -0.14
CA GLY A 44 1.22 2.17 -1.28
C GLY A 44 1.46 3.17 -2.42
N ILE A 45 1.56 4.48 -2.12
CA ILE A 45 1.91 5.52 -3.10
C ILE A 45 3.27 5.23 -3.73
N TYR A 46 4.29 4.93 -2.91
CA TYR A 46 5.62 4.56 -3.43
C TYR A 46 5.54 3.33 -4.34
N THR A 47 4.77 2.31 -3.96
CA THR A 47 4.66 1.07 -4.74
C THR A 47 3.99 1.31 -6.08
N VAL A 48 2.92 2.12 -6.11
CA VAL A 48 2.27 2.53 -7.37
C VAL A 48 3.23 3.35 -8.24
N THR A 49 3.89 4.36 -7.68
CA THR A 49 4.81 5.23 -8.43
C THR A 49 6.02 4.46 -8.97
N TYR A 50 6.56 3.51 -8.21
CA TYR A 50 7.60 2.58 -8.69
C TYR A 50 7.08 1.71 -9.83
N GLY A 51 5.84 1.22 -9.73
CA GLY A 51 5.18 0.42 -10.76
C GLY A 51 5.14 1.10 -12.11
N ALA A 52 4.90 2.41 -12.16
CA ALA A 52 4.88 3.18 -13.41
C ALA A 52 6.22 3.17 -14.17
N ALA A 53 7.35 3.02 -13.46
CA ALA A 53 8.68 2.92 -14.04
C ALA A 53 9.21 1.49 -14.14
N SER A 54 8.43 0.49 -13.72
CA SER A 54 8.82 -0.91 -13.63
C SER A 54 8.52 -1.68 -14.92
N ARG A 55 9.27 -2.77 -15.14
CA ARG A 55 9.00 -3.73 -16.22
C ARG A 55 7.74 -4.57 -15.97
N GLU A 56 7.28 -4.63 -14.72
CA GLU A 56 6.09 -5.39 -14.32
C GLU A 56 5.05 -4.47 -13.64
N PRO A 57 4.54 -3.46 -14.35
CA PRO A 57 3.74 -2.37 -13.75
C PRO A 57 2.48 -2.88 -13.05
N LEU A 58 1.83 -3.91 -13.62
CA LEU A 58 0.62 -4.49 -13.07
C LEU A 58 0.82 -5.06 -11.66
N TYR A 59 1.95 -5.73 -11.39
CA TYR A 59 2.24 -6.29 -10.07
C TYR A 59 2.30 -5.18 -9.01
N TYR A 60 3.08 -4.13 -9.29
CA TYR A 60 3.28 -3.02 -8.37
C TYR A 60 2.03 -2.16 -8.21
N PHE A 61 1.24 -1.94 -9.27
CA PHE A 61 -0.03 -1.23 -9.16
C PHE A 61 -1.04 -1.96 -8.29
N LEU A 62 -1.14 -3.29 -8.41
CA LEU A 62 -2.07 -4.07 -7.61
C LEU A 62 -1.67 -4.08 -6.13
N TRP A 63 -0.41 -4.35 -5.81
CA TRP A 63 0.08 -4.31 -4.42
C TRP A 63 0.04 -2.92 -3.81
N GLY A 64 0.42 -1.90 -4.57
CA GLY A 64 0.33 -0.51 -4.13
C GLY A 64 -1.11 -0.04 -3.92
N GLY A 65 -2.03 -0.46 -4.79
CA GLY A 65 -3.46 -0.22 -4.64
C GLY A 65 -4.05 -0.87 -3.40
N ILE A 66 -3.72 -2.14 -3.14
CA ILE A 66 -4.13 -2.85 -1.91
C ILE A 66 -3.62 -2.11 -0.67
N ALA A 67 -2.34 -1.74 -0.64
CA ALA A 67 -1.75 -1.01 0.48
C ALA A 67 -2.41 0.36 0.68
N LEU A 68 -2.70 1.09 -0.41
CA LEU A 68 -3.41 2.37 -0.36
C LEU A 68 -4.82 2.23 0.22
N VAL A 69 -5.60 1.28 -0.28
CA VAL A 69 -6.98 1.06 0.16
C VAL A 69 -7.02 0.69 1.64
N ILE A 70 -6.18 -0.27 2.07
CA ILE A 70 -6.11 -0.67 3.48
C ILE A 70 -5.60 0.48 4.34
N GLY A 71 -4.51 1.13 3.93
CA GLY A 71 -3.90 2.24 4.68
C GLY A 71 -4.87 3.39 4.89
N THR A 72 -5.59 3.80 3.84
CA THR A 72 -6.58 4.88 3.91
C THR A 72 -7.82 4.48 4.73
N GLY A 73 -8.29 3.24 4.59
CA GLY A 73 -9.37 2.71 5.42
C GLY A 73 -9.04 2.74 6.92
N ILE A 74 -7.78 2.45 7.27
CA ILE A 74 -7.31 2.47 8.65
C ILE A 74 -7.04 3.90 9.15
N SER A 75 -6.43 4.76 8.32
CA SER A 75 -6.03 6.11 8.74
C SER A 75 -7.20 7.09 8.80
N THR A 76 -8.26 6.85 8.04
CA THR A 76 -9.43 7.74 7.92
C THR A 76 -10.75 6.98 8.07
N PRO A 77 -10.99 6.35 9.24
CA PRO A 77 -12.19 5.53 9.46
C PRO A 77 -13.50 6.34 9.43
N SER A 78 -13.42 7.66 9.66
CA SER A 78 -14.55 8.58 9.52
C SER A 78 -14.98 8.82 8.07
N THR A 79 -14.10 8.56 7.11
CA THR A 79 -14.32 8.83 5.68
C THR A 79 -14.48 7.55 4.89
N VAL A 80 -13.69 6.52 5.22
CA VAL A 80 -13.69 5.23 4.54
C VAL A 80 -13.98 4.15 5.57
N ASN A 81 -15.09 3.41 5.39
CA ASN A 81 -15.39 2.29 6.27
C ASN A 81 -14.30 1.21 6.10
N PRO A 82 -13.60 0.81 7.18
CA PRO A 82 -12.53 -0.19 7.10
C PRO A 82 -12.97 -1.53 6.51
N LEU A 83 -14.24 -1.92 6.69
CA LEU A 83 -14.81 -3.14 6.08
C LEU A 83 -14.91 -3.01 4.56
N ILE A 84 -15.28 -1.83 4.05
CA ILE A 84 -15.33 -1.55 2.61
C ILE A 84 -13.92 -1.60 2.03
N ALA A 85 -12.95 -0.98 2.71
CA ALA A 85 -11.55 -1.02 2.30
C ALA A 85 -11.01 -2.47 2.26
N ALA A 86 -11.26 -3.26 3.31
CA ALA A 86 -10.90 -4.67 3.34
C ALA A 86 -11.57 -5.47 2.20
N GLY A 87 -12.86 -5.24 1.95
CA GLY A 87 -13.59 -5.87 0.85
C GLY A 87 -12.98 -5.57 -0.52
N ILE A 88 -12.65 -4.30 -0.79
CA ILE A 88 -11.98 -3.89 -2.03
C ILE A 88 -10.62 -4.59 -2.16
N ALA A 89 -9.82 -4.63 -1.10
CA ALA A 89 -8.53 -5.31 -1.11
C ALA A 89 -8.66 -6.81 -1.43
N LEU A 90 -9.67 -7.49 -0.87
CA LEU A 90 -9.94 -8.89 -1.17
C LEU A 90 -10.32 -9.12 -2.63
N ILE A 91 -11.10 -8.21 -3.24
CA ILE A 91 -11.44 -8.27 -4.68
C ILE A 91 -10.16 -8.17 -5.53
N PHE A 92 -9.24 -7.26 -5.20
CA PHE A 92 -7.96 -7.16 -5.89
C PHE A 92 -7.13 -8.44 -5.77
N ILE A 93 -7.05 -9.02 -4.57
CA ILE A 93 -6.34 -10.28 -4.33
C ILE A 93 -6.95 -11.42 -5.15
N ALA A 94 -8.28 -11.55 -5.16
CA ALA A 94 -8.98 -12.54 -5.97
C ALA A 94 -8.71 -12.35 -7.47
N GLY A 95 -8.70 -11.10 -7.95
CA GLY A 95 -8.37 -10.76 -9.33
C GLY A 95 -6.94 -11.15 -9.72
N ILE A 96 -5.95 -10.91 -8.85
CA ILE A 96 -4.56 -11.36 -9.06
C ILE A 96 -4.52 -12.89 -9.18
N GLY A 97 -5.17 -13.60 -8.26
CA GLY A 97 -5.22 -15.06 -8.25
C GLY A 97 -5.82 -15.62 -9.54
N ALA A 98 -6.96 -15.08 -9.97
CA ALA A 98 -7.61 -15.47 -11.22
C ALA A 98 -6.72 -15.21 -12.44
N TYR A 99 -6.09 -14.04 -12.53
CA TYR A 99 -5.17 -13.69 -13.61
C TYR A 99 -3.97 -14.64 -13.68
N ALA A 100 -3.37 -14.97 -12.53
CA ALA A 100 -2.24 -15.89 -12.45
C ALA A 100 -2.61 -17.29 -12.95
N ILE A 101 -3.78 -17.80 -12.58
CA ILE A 101 -4.31 -19.09 -13.04
C ILE A 101 -4.53 -19.09 -14.56
N ALA A 102 -5.19 -18.06 -15.07
CA ALA A 102 -5.47 -17.92 -16.50
C ALA A 102 -4.18 -17.84 -17.34
N LYS A 103 -3.18 -17.09 -16.87
CA LYS A 103 -1.86 -16.97 -17.53
C LYS A 103 -1.12 -18.31 -17.56
N LYS A 104 -1.21 -19.12 -16.49
CA LYS A 104 -0.60 -20.45 -16.43
C LYS A 104 -1.24 -21.40 -17.44
N SER A 105 -2.57 -21.39 -17.56
CA SER A 105 -3.31 -22.24 -18.51
C SER A 105 -2.91 -21.99 -19.97
N ARG A 106 -2.72 -20.71 -20.38
CA ARG A 106 -2.29 -20.35 -21.75
C ARG A 106 -0.86 -20.76 -22.11
N ARG A 107 0.00 -21.09 -21.15
CA ARG A 107 1.39 -21.53 -21.41
C ARG A 107 1.52 -23.05 -21.53
N ALA A 108 0.47 -23.79 -21.18
CA ALA A 108 0.42 -25.25 -21.23
C ALA A 108 -0.27 -25.78 -22.51
N THR A 109 -0.70 -24.88 -23.39
CA THR A 109 -1.27 -25.14 -24.73
C THR A 109 -0.29 -24.62 -25.77
#